data_AF-A0A0C9ZS85-F1
#
_entry.id   AF-A0A0C9ZS85-F1
#
_cell.length_a   1.000
_cell.length_b   1.000
_cell.length_c   1.000
_cell.angle_alpha   90.00
_cell.angle_beta   90.00
_cell.angle_gamma   90.00
#
_symmetry.space_group_name_H-M   'P 1'
#
loop_
_entity.id
_entity.type
_entity.pdbx_description
1 polymer ?
#
loop_
_entity_poly.entity_id
_entity_poly.type
_entity_poly.pdbx_seq_one_letter_code
_entity_poly.pdbx_strand_id
1 'polypeptide(L)'
;LPSSIFPAPSSLGFEKRKLSADQWRSVGMIHLVITLIRIWGHSQGRQQQMLNNYMHLVTAAYITSLRSTSEELASRYLHHFKDYLSGVLELYKEARIQPVHHTCLHFERLLVGLGLVHSWRTWAFEHFNYTLQRTKMNMCFGELELTFVNDACRAANLQLLLNSPWLPAKMKDLCSSFQQAFKSKLHGTQLND
;
A
#
# COMPACT_ATOMS: atom_id res chain seq x y z
N LEU A 1 -3.40 -18.34 11.31
CA LEU A 1 -3.74 -17.01 10.74
C LEU A 1 -4.60 -17.25 9.49
N PRO A 2 -5.55 -16.35 9.17
CA PRO A 2 -6.29 -16.40 7.90
C PRO A 2 -5.34 -16.49 6.70
N SER A 3 -5.80 -17.09 5.60
CA SER A 3 -5.00 -17.31 4.38
C SER A 3 -4.53 -16.01 3.70
N SER A 4 -5.17 -14.88 3.98
CA SER A 4 -4.80 -13.55 3.47
C SER A 4 -3.66 -12.87 4.23
N ILE A 5 -3.16 -13.48 5.30
CA ILE A 5 -2.08 -12.91 6.12
C ILE A 5 -0.79 -13.68 5.85
N PHE A 6 0.22 -12.98 5.32
CA PHE A 6 1.55 -13.55 5.18
C PHE A 6 2.14 -13.89 6.55
N PRO A 7 2.60 -15.11 6.79
CA PRO A 7 3.14 -15.49 8.08
C PRO A 7 4.42 -14.70 8.38
N ALA A 8 4.61 -14.33 9.64
CA ALA A 8 5.90 -13.85 10.10
C ALA A 8 6.96 -14.95 9.91
N PRO A 9 8.21 -14.60 9.56
CA PRO A 9 9.26 -15.59 9.40
C PRO A 9 9.58 -16.24 10.74
N SER A 10 9.78 -17.57 10.71
CA SER A 10 10.08 -18.39 11.89
C SER A 10 11.39 -18.03 12.58
N SER A 11 12.36 -17.46 11.86
CA SER A 11 13.69 -17.07 12.36
C SER A 11 13.86 -15.55 12.59
N LEU A 12 12.77 -14.83 12.87
CA LEU A 12 12.82 -13.39 13.17
C LEU A 12 13.82 -13.11 14.32
N GLY A 13 14.87 -12.34 14.03
CA GLY A 13 15.91 -11.98 15.01
C GLY A 13 17.10 -12.94 15.11
N PHE A 14 17.04 -14.12 14.48
CA PHE A 14 18.14 -15.10 14.49
C PHE A 14 19.05 -15.00 13.26
N GLU A 15 18.51 -14.60 12.11
CA GLU A 15 19.27 -14.39 10.88
C GLU A 15 19.10 -12.96 10.35
N LYS A 16 20.17 -12.41 9.76
CA LYS A 16 20.12 -11.12 9.03
C LYS A 16 19.36 -11.31 7.71
N ARG A 17 18.05 -11.50 7.80
CA ARG A 17 17.16 -11.58 6.64
C ARG A 17 16.36 -10.29 6.52
N LYS A 18 16.32 -9.74 5.30
CA LYS A 18 15.45 -8.61 4.97
C LYS A 18 13.99 -9.09 4.98
N LEU A 19 13.15 -8.42 5.76
CA LEU A 19 11.72 -8.70 5.82
C LEU A 19 11.00 -7.95 4.70
N SER A 20 10.01 -8.59 4.09
CA SER A 20 9.07 -7.90 3.19
C SER A 20 8.14 -6.98 3.97
N ALA A 21 7.47 -6.05 3.28
CA ALA A 21 6.49 -5.16 3.90
C ALA A 21 5.36 -5.94 4.59
N ASP A 22 4.85 -7.00 3.95
CA ASP A 22 3.78 -7.82 4.52
C ASP A 22 4.24 -8.64 5.74
N GLN A 23 5.51 -9.09 5.74
CA GLN A 23 6.11 -9.72 6.93
C GLN A 23 6.23 -8.73 8.09
N TRP A 24 6.69 -7.50 7.82
CA TRP A 24 6.71 -6.43 8.83
C TRP A 24 5.32 -6.14 9.39
N ARG A 25 4.30 -6.11 8.51
CA ARG A 25 2.91 -5.94 8.92
C ARG A 25 2.45 -7.05 9.86
N SER A 26 2.70 -8.31 9.54
CA SER A 26 2.31 -9.43 10.41
C SER A 26 3.06 -9.43 11.74
N VAL A 27 4.36 -9.15 11.71
CA VAL A 27 5.17 -9.04 12.93
C VAL A 27 4.65 -7.91 13.83
N GLY A 28 4.48 -6.71 13.28
CA GLY A 28 4.04 -5.55 14.04
C GLY A 28 2.60 -5.66 14.52
N MET A 29 1.67 -5.86 13.59
CA MET A 29 0.24 -5.74 13.87
C MET A 29 -0.35 -6.93 14.62
N ILE A 30 0.31 -8.09 14.59
CA ILE A 30 -0.23 -9.32 15.18
C ILE A 30 0.69 -9.83 16.29
N HIS A 31 1.93 -10.21 15.94
CA HIS A 31 2.81 -10.87 16.90
C HIS A 31 3.24 -9.94 18.04
N LEU A 32 3.67 -8.73 17.71
CA LEU A 32 4.05 -7.74 18.72
C LEU A 32 2.84 -7.27 19.52
N VAL A 33 1.69 -7.01 18.91
CA VAL A 33 0.46 -6.67 19.66
C VAL A 33 0.11 -7.74 20.69
N ILE A 34 0.04 -9.01 20.28
CA ILE A 34 -0.27 -10.13 21.20
C ILE A 34 0.78 -10.23 22.31
N THR A 35 2.06 -10.13 21.95
CA THR A 35 3.17 -10.28 22.90
C THR A 35 3.18 -9.14 23.91
N LEU A 36 3.14 -7.90 23.45
CA LEU A 36 3.19 -6.69 24.28
C LEU A 36 1.99 -6.58 25.20
N ILE A 37 0.78 -6.93 24.73
CA ILE A 37 -0.42 -6.98 25.60
C ILE A 37 -0.25 -8.06 26.69
N ARG A 38 0.31 -9.24 26.37
CA ARG A 38 0.52 -10.28 27.38
C ARG A 38 1.52 -9.87 28.46
N ILE A 39 2.62 -9.21 28.09
CA ILE A 39 3.68 -8.85 29.03
C ILE A 39 3.42 -7.52 29.76
N TRP A 40 2.74 -6.55 29.13
CA TRP A 40 2.56 -5.19 29.67
C TRP A 40 1.10 -4.81 29.91
N GLY A 41 0.12 -5.63 29.53
CA GLY A 41 -1.31 -5.30 29.65
C GLY A 41 -1.79 -5.13 31.09
N HIS A 42 -1.11 -5.76 32.06
CA HIS A 42 -1.38 -5.61 33.49
C HIS A 42 -0.26 -4.84 34.22
N SER A 43 0.76 -4.38 33.50
CA SER A 43 1.80 -3.55 34.09
C SER A 43 1.25 -2.17 34.44
N GLN A 44 1.88 -1.51 35.41
CA GLN A 44 1.64 -0.11 35.72
C GLN A 44 2.86 0.74 35.36
N GLY A 45 2.64 2.04 35.16
CA GLY A 45 3.71 3.00 34.85
C GLY A 45 4.22 2.92 33.41
N ARG A 46 5.54 3.01 33.22
CA ARG A 46 6.15 3.23 31.90
C ARG A 46 5.83 2.14 30.88
N GLN A 47 5.77 0.87 31.28
CA GLN A 47 5.45 -0.24 30.37
C GLN A 47 4.03 -0.13 29.80
N GLN A 48 3.08 0.29 30.63
CA GLN A 48 1.70 0.53 30.20
C GLN A 48 1.64 1.70 29.22
N GLN A 49 2.38 2.77 29.49
CA GLN A 49 2.47 3.92 28.57
C GLN A 49 3.10 3.53 27.23
N MET A 50 4.15 2.70 27.23
CA MET A 50 4.76 2.17 26.02
C MET A 50 3.78 1.30 25.22
N LEU A 51 2.99 0.46 25.89
CA LEU A 51 1.95 -0.33 25.25
C LEU A 51 0.86 0.56 24.63
N ASN A 52 0.35 1.55 25.37
CA ASN A 52 -0.65 2.49 24.85
C ASN A 52 -0.11 3.25 23.62
N ASN A 53 1.11 3.78 23.71
CA ASN A 53 1.78 4.45 22.60
C ASN A 53 1.90 3.52 21.37
N TYR A 54 2.23 2.24 21.58
CA TYR A 54 2.28 1.25 20.51
C TYR A 54 0.90 1.00 19.88
N MET A 55 -0.16 0.96 20.69
CA MET A 55 -1.52 0.79 20.20
C MET A 55 -2.01 1.97 19.35
N HIS A 56 -1.55 3.20 19.62
CA HIS A 56 -1.79 4.34 18.72
C HIS A 56 -1.17 4.10 17.33
N LEU A 57 0.09 3.63 17.27
CA LEU A 57 0.74 3.28 16.00
C LEU A 57 -0.01 2.17 15.25
N VAL A 58 -0.36 1.10 15.96
CA VAL A 58 -1.11 -0.04 15.41
C VAL A 58 -2.47 0.45 14.88
N THR A 59 -3.16 1.32 15.59
CA THR A 59 -4.46 1.84 15.13
C THR A 59 -4.31 2.67 13.86
N ALA A 60 -3.31 3.54 13.77
CA ALA A 60 -3.01 4.29 12.56
C ALA A 60 -2.70 3.36 11.37
N ALA A 61 -1.83 2.36 11.58
CA ALA A 61 -1.50 1.37 10.56
C ALA A 61 -2.71 0.52 10.13
N TYR A 62 -3.62 0.20 11.06
CA TYR A 62 -4.86 -0.49 10.75
C TYR A 62 -5.77 0.36 9.84
N ILE A 63 -5.96 1.64 10.15
CA ILE A 63 -6.79 2.55 9.35
C ILE A 63 -6.26 2.63 7.91
N THR A 64 -4.96 2.81 7.73
CA THR A 64 -4.34 2.85 6.38
C THR A 64 -4.48 1.54 5.61
N SER A 65 -4.75 0.44 6.31
CA SER A 65 -4.92 -0.87 5.70
C SER A 65 -6.37 -1.19 5.32
N LEU A 66 -7.34 -0.35 5.73
CA LEU A 66 -8.75 -0.55 5.41
C LEU A 66 -9.00 -0.45 3.90
N ARG A 67 -10.05 -1.15 3.45
CA ARG A 67 -10.55 -1.08 2.06
C ARG A 67 -11.66 -0.04 1.87
N SER A 68 -11.89 0.77 2.90
CA SER A 68 -12.77 1.93 2.86
C SER A 68 -12.07 3.09 3.56
N THR A 69 -12.35 4.31 3.11
CA THR A 69 -11.85 5.54 3.73
C THR A 69 -13.00 6.54 3.82
N SER A 70 -12.91 7.42 4.80
CA SER A 70 -13.82 8.55 5.03
C SER A 70 -13.02 9.67 5.68
N GLU A 71 -13.56 10.89 5.67
CA GLU A 71 -12.94 12.01 6.39
C GLU A 71 -12.77 11.70 7.89
N GLU A 72 -13.75 11.02 8.49
CA GLU A 72 -13.66 10.57 9.87
C GLU A 72 -12.48 9.61 10.10
N LEU A 73 -12.30 8.62 9.23
CA LEU A 73 -11.17 7.69 9.31
C LEU A 73 -9.83 8.40 9.12
N ALA A 74 -9.76 9.36 8.19
CA ALA A 74 -8.57 10.17 7.97
C ALA A 74 -8.20 11.01 9.21
N SER A 75 -9.18 11.66 9.83
CA SER A 75 -8.99 12.42 11.07
C SER A 75 -8.56 11.52 12.23
N ARG A 76 -9.17 10.33 12.36
CA ARG A 76 -8.79 9.33 13.37
C ARG A 76 -7.37 8.83 13.17
N TYR A 77 -6.96 8.59 11.92
CA TYR A 77 -5.57 8.25 11.60
C TYR A 77 -4.63 9.35 12.11
N LEU A 78 -4.90 10.61 11.81
CA LEU A 78 -4.03 11.72 12.21
C LEU A 78 -3.95 11.86 13.72
N HIS A 79 -5.08 11.73 14.42
CA HIS A 79 -5.15 11.75 15.87
C HIS A 79 -4.24 10.67 16.48
N HIS A 80 -4.44 9.40 16.10
CA HIS A 80 -3.62 8.31 16.63
C HIS A 80 -2.14 8.46 16.26
N PHE A 81 -1.83 8.92 15.05
CA PHE A 81 -0.43 9.08 14.63
C PHE A 81 0.26 10.23 15.38
N LYS A 82 -0.44 11.33 15.67
CA LYS A 82 0.09 12.42 16.51
C LYS A 82 0.35 11.96 17.94
N ASP A 83 -0.60 11.27 18.55
CA ASP A 83 -0.43 10.74 19.91
C ASP A 83 0.74 9.76 20.01
N TYR A 84 0.91 8.92 18.98
CA TYR A 84 2.08 8.05 18.86
C TYR A 84 3.39 8.85 18.83
N LEU A 85 3.48 9.93 18.04
CA LEU A 85 4.70 10.73 17.97
C LEU A 85 4.98 11.47 19.28
N SER A 86 3.95 12.01 19.93
CA SER A 86 4.06 12.64 21.26
C SER A 86 4.58 11.64 22.28
N GLY A 87 3.99 10.45 22.36
CA GLY A 87 4.46 9.41 23.28
C GLY A 87 5.84 8.86 22.90
N VAL A 88 6.25 8.88 21.63
CA VAL A 88 7.64 8.56 21.25
C VAL A 88 8.62 9.56 21.89
N LEU A 89 8.33 10.87 21.78
CA LEU A 89 9.18 11.93 22.34
C LEU A 89 9.25 11.88 23.87
N GLU A 90 8.14 11.54 24.53
CA GLU A 90 8.07 11.46 25.98
C GLU A 90 8.75 10.18 26.54
N LEU A 91 8.50 9.03 25.93
CA LEU A 91 8.91 7.72 26.48
C LEU A 91 10.32 7.30 26.06
N TYR A 92 10.82 7.81 24.94
CA TYR A 92 12.10 7.41 24.36
C TYR A 92 12.97 8.64 24.10
N LYS A 93 13.69 9.09 25.14
CA LYS A 93 14.54 10.30 25.11
C LYS A 93 15.61 10.30 24.00
N GLU A 94 16.05 9.12 23.59
CA GLU A 94 17.04 8.93 22.51
C GLU A 94 16.40 8.86 21.10
N ALA A 95 15.06 8.79 21.01
CA ALA A 95 14.38 8.64 19.75
C ALA A 95 14.48 9.94 18.93
N ARG A 96 14.81 9.78 17.65
CA ARG A 96 14.84 10.87 16.69
C ARG A 96 13.64 10.76 15.77
N ILE A 97 12.93 11.86 15.58
CA ILE A 97 11.90 11.94 14.55
C ILE A 97 12.57 11.79 13.19
N GLN A 98 12.17 10.77 12.45
CA GLN A 98 12.66 10.50 11.10
C GLN A 98 11.79 11.21 10.06
N PRO A 99 12.32 11.51 8.85
CA PRO A 99 11.54 12.10 7.77
C PRO A 99 10.25 11.33 7.45
N VAL A 100 10.27 9.99 7.57
CA VAL A 100 9.07 9.16 7.37
C VAL A 100 7.94 9.50 8.35
N HIS A 101 8.25 9.85 9.60
CA HIS A 101 7.24 10.29 10.56
C HIS A 101 6.57 11.59 10.10
N HIS A 102 7.35 12.53 9.54
CA HIS A 102 6.79 13.74 8.96
C HIS A 102 5.90 13.43 7.76
N THR A 103 6.34 12.57 6.84
CA THR A 103 5.53 12.15 5.69
C THR A 103 4.21 11.51 6.14
N CYS A 104 4.23 10.69 7.19
CA CYS A 104 3.04 10.07 7.75
C CYS A 104 2.05 11.07 8.38
N LEU A 105 2.46 12.29 8.73
CA LEU A 105 1.52 13.33 9.18
C LEU A 105 0.65 13.88 8.04
N HIS A 106 1.08 13.76 6.78
CA HIS A 106 0.31 14.19 5.62
C HIS A 106 -0.70 13.16 5.14
N PHE A 107 -0.74 11.96 5.74
CA PHE A 107 -1.61 10.87 5.28
C PHE A 107 -3.09 11.19 5.37
N GLU A 108 -3.55 12.04 6.30
CA GLU A 108 -4.95 12.49 6.33
C GLU A 108 -5.34 13.15 5.01
N ARG A 109 -4.54 14.12 4.56
CA ARG A 109 -4.76 14.81 3.28
C ARG A 109 -4.68 13.84 2.10
N LEU A 110 -3.77 12.87 2.15
CA LEU A 110 -3.65 11.86 1.09
C LEU A 110 -4.84 10.90 1.07
N LEU A 111 -5.36 10.49 2.23
CA LEU A 111 -6.53 9.61 2.35
C LEU A 111 -7.80 10.30 1.85
N VAL A 112 -7.95 11.60 2.11
CA VAL A 112 -9.07 12.41 1.61
C VAL A 112 -8.94 12.68 0.11
N GLY A 113 -7.74 13.04 -0.36
CA GLY A 113 -7.52 13.46 -1.74
C GLY A 113 -7.35 12.32 -2.75
N LEU A 114 -6.66 11.24 -2.37
CA LEU A 114 -6.33 10.12 -3.25
C LEU A 114 -7.11 8.84 -2.91
N GLY A 115 -7.85 8.84 -1.81
CA GLY A 115 -8.59 7.68 -1.34
C GLY A 115 -7.68 6.62 -0.70
N LEU A 116 -8.04 5.35 -0.90
CA LEU A 116 -7.40 4.19 -0.25
C LEU A 116 -5.91 4.10 -0.55
N VAL A 117 -5.11 3.83 0.48
CA VAL A 117 -3.65 3.66 0.37
C VAL A 117 -3.28 2.58 -0.65
N HIS A 118 -4.07 1.52 -0.75
CA HIS A 118 -3.85 0.44 -1.73
C HIS A 118 -3.86 0.93 -3.18
N SER A 119 -4.58 2.01 -3.48
CA SER A 119 -4.67 2.58 -4.83
C SER A 119 -3.41 3.35 -5.25
N TRP A 120 -2.62 3.83 -4.30
CA TRP A 120 -1.47 4.71 -4.56
C TRP A 120 -0.19 4.32 -3.82
N ARG A 121 -0.16 3.19 -3.11
CA ARG A 121 1.08 2.61 -2.57
C ARG A 121 2.05 2.25 -3.70
N THR A 122 3.33 2.13 -3.38
CA THR A 122 4.46 1.92 -4.31
C THR A 122 4.20 0.89 -5.41
N TRP A 123 3.43 -0.15 -5.13
CA TRP A 123 3.07 -1.19 -6.11
C TRP A 123 2.35 -0.64 -7.35
N ALA A 124 1.45 0.33 -7.21
CA ALA A 124 0.76 0.95 -8.35
C ALA A 124 1.76 1.64 -9.30
N PHE A 125 2.76 2.31 -8.72
CA PHE A 125 3.83 2.96 -9.47
C PHE A 125 4.84 1.97 -10.05
N GLU A 126 5.17 0.88 -9.34
CA GLU A 126 6.01 -0.20 -9.88
C GLU A 126 5.36 -0.87 -11.08
N HIS A 127 4.03 -1.09 -11.04
CA HIS A 127 3.28 -1.61 -12.16
C HIS A 127 3.30 -0.65 -13.36
N PHE A 128 3.15 0.65 -13.09
CA PHE A 128 3.25 1.66 -14.13
C PHE A 128 4.67 1.71 -14.73
N ASN A 129 5.71 1.70 -13.91
CA ASN A 129 7.11 1.66 -14.35
C ASN A 129 7.39 0.44 -15.22
N TYR A 130 6.91 -0.74 -14.82
CA TYR A 130 7.04 -1.95 -15.63
C TYR A 130 6.35 -1.81 -16.99
N THR A 131 5.18 -1.16 -17.03
CA THR A 131 4.47 -0.89 -18.28
C THR A 131 5.27 0.06 -19.18
N LEU A 132 5.77 1.17 -18.63
CA LEU A 132 6.60 2.13 -19.36
C LEU A 132 7.88 1.49 -19.91
N GLN A 133 8.54 0.63 -19.13
CA GLN A 133 9.74 -0.10 -19.56
C GLN A 133 9.48 -1.03 -20.76
N ARG A 134 8.22 -1.44 -20.99
CA ARG A 134 7.83 -2.29 -22.12
C ARG A 134 7.38 -1.50 -23.35
N THR A 135 7.10 -0.21 -23.21
CA THR A 135 6.77 0.65 -24.36
C THR A 135 8.02 0.78 -25.24
N LYS A 136 7.86 0.48 -26.53
CA LYS A 136 8.95 0.62 -27.49
C LYS A 136 9.23 2.10 -27.69
N MET A 137 10.43 2.54 -27.34
CA MET A 137 10.89 3.92 -27.47
C MET A 137 12.20 3.98 -28.27
N ASN A 138 12.38 5.08 -29.01
CA ASN A 138 13.62 5.40 -29.72
C ASN A 138 14.64 6.15 -28.81
N MET A 139 14.35 6.28 -27.51
CA MET A 139 15.16 6.97 -26.50
C MET A 139 15.44 8.44 -26.79
N CYS A 140 14.59 9.09 -27.59
CA CYS A 140 14.69 10.53 -27.86
C CYS A 140 14.16 11.34 -26.66
N PHE A 141 15.06 11.81 -25.80
CA PHE A 141 14.71 12.65 -24.65
C PHE A 141 13.97 13.91 -25.09
N GLY A 142 12.83 14.20 -24.46
CA GLY A 142 11.90 15.28 -24.85
C GLY A 142 10.71 14.80 -25.71
N GLU A 143 10.79 13.60 -26.31
CA GLU A 143 9.67 12.94 -27.00
C GLU A 143 9.14 11.71 -26.25
N LEU A 144 9.86 11.26 -25.21
CA LEU A 144 9.51 10.10 -24.40
C LEU A 144 8.16 10.29 -23.69
N GLU A 145 7.97 11.44 -23.07
CA GLU A 145 6.75 11.78 -22.33
C GLU A 145 5.52 11.73 -23.25
N LEU A 146 5.64 12.33 -24.44
CA LEU A 146 4.59 12.33 -25.45
C LEU A 146 4.32 10.91 -25.97
N THR A 147 5.37 10.10 -26.16
CA THR A 147 5.24 8.70 -26.57
C THR A 147 4.48 7.88 -25.54
N PHE A 148 4.83 8.01 -24.25
CA PHE A 148 4.13 7.32 -23.16
C PHE A 148 2.66 7.72 -23.06
N VAL A 149 2.36 9.03 -23.12
CA VAL A 149 0.98 9.52 -23.08
C VAL A 149 0.19 8.99 -24.28
N ASN A 150 0.75 9.05 -25.49
CA ASN A 150 0.08 8.56 -26.68
C ASN A 150 -0.17 7.05 -26.64
N ASP A 151 0.80 6.25 -26.17
CA ASP A 151 0.66 4.80 -26.03
C ASP A 151 -0.44 4.45 -25.01
N ALA A 152 -0.43 5.12 -23.85
CA ALA A 152 -1.46 4.96 -22.82
C ALA A 152 -2.86 5.35 -23.33
N CYS A 153 -2.99 6.50 -24.00
CA CYS A 153 -4.26 6.95 -24.59
C CYS A 153 -4.77 5.97 -25.67
N ARG A 154 -3.89 5.48 -26.54
CA ARG A 154 -4.25 4.50 -27.57
C ARG A 154 -4.71 3.18 -26.95
N ALA A 155 -4.03 2.69 -25.92
CA ALA A 155 -4.41 1.50 -25.19
C ALA A 155 -5.78 1.65 -24.51
N ALA A 156 -6.03 2.78 -23.84
CA ALA A 156 -7.31 3.07 -23.20
C ALA A 156 -8.46 3.18 -24.21
N ASN A 157 -8.26 3.91 -25.32
CA ASN A 157 -9.25 4.03 -26.38
C ASN A 157 -9.56 2.68 -27.03
N LEU A 158 -8.54 1.84 -27.25
CA LEU A 158 -8.74 0.50 -27.80
C LEU A 158 -9.56 -0.37 -26.84
N GLN A 159 -9.28 -0.35 -25.53
CA GLN A 159 -10.08 -1.06 -24.53
C GLN A 159 -11.53 -0.59 -24.53
N LEU A 160 -11.77 0.73 -24.64
CA LEU A 160 -13.12 1.28 -24.73
C LEU A 160 -13.84 0.80 -26.00
N LEU A 161 -13.16 0.82 -27.15
CA LEU A 161 -13.71 0.33 -28.42
C LEU A 161 -14.05 -1.16 -28.36
N LEU A 162 -13.18 -1.99 -27.80
CA LEU A 162 -13.40 -3.44 -27.66
C LEU A 162 -14.56 -3.78 -26.72
N ASN A 163 -14.84 -2.94 -25.73
CA ASN A 163 -15.96 -3.09 -24.79
C ASN A 163 -17.22 -2.32 -25.23
N SER A 164 -17.18 -1.63 -26.36
CA SER A 164 -18.31 -0.85 -26.87
C SER A 164 -19.44 -1.75 -27.38
N PRO A 165 -20.72 -1.44 -27.07
CA PRO A 165 -21.85 -2.22 -27.57
C PRO A 165 -22.01 -2.10 -29.10
N TRP A 166 -21.39 -1.09 -29.70
CA TRP A 166 -21.45 -0.78 -31.14
C TRP A 166 -20.35 -1.49 -31.95
N LEU A 167 -19.57 -2.38 -31.33
CA LEU A 167 -18.49 -3.08 -32.02
C LEU A 167 -19.06 -3.97 -33.15
N PRO A 168 -18.62 -3.79 -34.41
CA PRO A 168 -19.11 -4.59 -35.53
C PRO A 168 -18.96 -6.10 -35.28
N ALA A 169 -19.94 -6.90 -35.70
CA ALA A 169 -19.95 -8.35 -35.46
C ALA A 169 -18.66 -9.05 -35.95
N LYS A 170 -18.10 -8.60 -37.08
CA LYS A 170 -16.83 -9.11 -37.64
C LYS A 170 -15.61 -8.88 -36.76
N MET A 171 -15.65 -7.90 -35.84
CA MET A 171 -14.56 -7.61 -34.91
C MET A 171 -14.73 -8.29 -33.56
N LYS A 172 -15.89 -8.88 -33.26
CA LYS A 172 -16.12 -9.62 -32.01
C LYS A 172 -15.20 -10.84 -31.91
N ASP A 173 -14.90 -11.48 -33.03
CA ASP A 173 -13.99 -12.64 -33.09
C ASP A 173 -12.53 -12.25 -32.78
N LEU A 174 -12.16 -10.99 -33.02
CA LEU A 174 -10.84 -10.47 -32.65
C LEU A 174 -10.73 -10.19 -31.14
N CYS A 175 -11.84 -9.90 -30.46
CA CYS A 175 -11.82 -9.62 -29.02
C CYS A 175 -11.33 -10.82 -28.21
N SER A 176 -11.75 -12.04 -28.55
CA SER A 176 -11.30 -13.26 -27.85
C SER A 176 -9.81 -13.50 -28.03
N SER A 177 -9.31 -13.34 -29.27
CA SER A 177 -7.88 -13.46 -29.60
C SER A 177 -7.04 -12.37 -28.92
N PHE A 178 -7.52 -11.13 -28.92
CA PHE A 178 -6.89 -10.01 -28.23
C PHE A 178 -6.82 -10.26 -26.71
N GLN A 179 -7.93 -10.68 -26.10
CA GLN A 179 -7.94 -11.05 -24.69
C GLN A 179 -6.99 -12.23 -24.41
N GLN A 180 -6.94 -13.25 -25.25
CA GLN A 180 -5.99 -14.35 -25.05
C GLN A 180 -4.53 -13.89 -25.12
N ALA A 181 -4.19 -13.02 -26.08
CA ALA A 181 -2.84 -12.51 -26.30
C ALA A 181 -2.37 -11.53 -25.21
N PHE A 182 -3.27 -10.67 -24.71
CA PHE A 182 -2.90 -9.54 -23.84
C PHE A 182 -3.40 -9.66 -22.40
N LYS A 183 -4.39 -10.52 -22.11
CA LYS A 183 -4.93 -10.74 -20.75
C LYS A 183 -4.17 -11.85 -20.00
N SER A 184 -3.38 -12.67 -20.69
CA SER A 184 -2.78 -13.90 -20.14
C SER A 184 -1.56 -13.73 -19.22
N LYS A 185 -1.12 -12.51 -18.88
CA LYS A 185 -0.06 -12.30 -17.87
C LYS A 185 -0.27 -11.09 -16.94
N LEU A 186 -1.52 -10.75 -16.61
CA LEU A 186 -1.83 -10.02 -15.38
C LEU A 186 -1.98 -11.02 -14.22
N HIS A 187 -0.93 -11.81 -13.96
CA HIS A 187 -0.80 -12.54 -12.71
C HIS A 187 -0.02 -11.65 -11.74
N GLY A 188 -0.75 -10.71 -11.15
CA GLY A 188 -0.27 -9.84 -10.09
C GLY A 188 -1.48 -9.35 -9.33
N THR A 189 -2.00 -10.24 -8.45
CA THR A 189 -2.97 -10.01 -7.37
C THR A 189 -4.17 -9.11 -7.67
N GLN A 190 -5.35 -9.73 -7.60
CA GLN A 190 -6.65 -9.09 -7.65
C GLN A 190 -6.67 -7.84 -6.77
N LEU A 191 -7.45 -6.82 -7.16
CA LEU A 191 -7.90 -5.71 -6.32
C LEU A 191 -8.70 -6.15 -5.06
N ASN A 192 -8.61 -7.44 -4.70
CA ASN A 192 -9.27 -8.10 -3.60
C ASN A 192 -8.31 -8.50 -2.47
N ASP A 193 -7.20 -7.77 -2.27
CA ASP A 193 -6.37 -7.83 -1.06
C ASP A 193 -6.41 -6.52 -0.25
#